data_AF-A0A1U7UHK6-F1
#
_entry.id   AF-A0A1U7UHK6-F1
#
_cell.length_a   1.000
_cell.length_b   1.000
_cell.length_c   1.000
_cell.angle_alpha   90.00
_cell.angle_beta   90.00
_cell.angle_gamma   90.00
#
_symmetry.space_group_name_H-M   'P 1'
#
loop_
_entity.id
_entity.type
_entity.pdbx_description
1 polymer ?
#
loop_
_entity_poly.entity_id
_entity_poly.type
_entity_poly.pdbx_seq_one_letter_code
_entity_poly.pdbx_strand_id
1 'polypeptide(L)'
;MTPAPSKCRVLWRMLAVQRQLPLRASGQTGLAIERERHGRDSGEIRRLLNSLEVKQDEYARSMILHSITRCVYLLEAEASACTTDDITLVGYMLDDKDNSVKIQALNTLKAFSGIRKFRLKIQEHSIKVLELISTIWDTELHVAGLRLLNNLPLPDYVHPQLRRVMPALMEILQSDYILAQVQAIRLLSYLAQKNDLLYDILNCQVHSDFLNLFQSTQPGSLLFEVLVFAERLSEGRNAPHYRAVKWHYNEQSLHESLFGEDSRLADRLLALVIHPEEDVQIQACKVIVSLQCPQDLGVRSSSCQPSRSYF
;
A
#
# COMPACT_ATOMS: atom_id res chain seq x y z
N MET A 1 44.49 -1.44 20.14
CA MET A 1 43.49 -0.78 21.01
C MET A 1 43.39 0.68 20.58
N THR A 2 42.35 1.01 19.83
CA THR A 2 41.98 2.37 19.44
C THR A 2 40.47 2.47 19.61
N PRO A 3 39.94 3.47 20.30
CA PRO A 3 38.50 3.56 20.57
C PRO A 3 37.80 4.27 19.40
N ALA A 4 36.83 3.60 18.78
CA ALA A 4 35.67 4.32 18.23
C ALA A 4 34.88 4.87 19.43
N PRO A 5 34.40 6.14 19.46
CA PRO A 5 32.96 6.35 19.23
C PRO A 5 32.47 7.81 19.01
N SER A 6 31.26 8.01 18.48
CA SER A 6 30.30 9.00 19.05
C SER A 6 28.91 8.94 18.41
N LYS A 7 28.79 8.74 17.10
CA LYS A 7 27.48 8.79 16.42
C LYS A 7 26.59 7.56 16.63
N CYS A 8 27.16 6.36 16.77
CA CYS A 8 26.38 5.12 16.99
C CYS A 8 25.73 5.02 18.38
N ARG A 9 26.21 5.75 19.40
CA ARG A 9 25.58 5.74 20.75
C ARG A 9 24.32 6.58 20.83
N VAL A 10 24.17 7.60 19.99
CA VAL A 10 22.96 8.44 19.95
C VAL A 10 21.82 7.66 19.30
N LEU A 11 22.09 6.96 18.20
CA LEU A 11 21.11 6.11 17.51
C LEU A 11 20.60 4.96 18.40
N TRP A 12 21.50 4.33 19.17
CA TRP A 12 21.11 3.28 20.12
C TRP A 12 20.25 3.84 21.27
N ARG A 13 20.54 5.06 21.77
CA ARG A 13 19.73 5.71 22.81
C ARG A 13 18.33 6.10 22.33
N MET A 14 18.15 6.47 21.05
CA MET A 14 16.83 6.74 20.49
C MET A 14 15.99 5.46 20.33
N LEU A 15 16.61 4.33 19.94
CA LEU A 15 15.94 3.04 19.80
C LEU A 15 15.66 2.33 21.14
N ALA A 16 16.43 2.62 22.18
CA ALA A 16 16.31 2.00 23.51
C ALA A 16 15.16 2.52 24.37
N VAL A 17 14.72 3.76 24.14
CA VAL A 17 13.70 4.42 24.96
C VAL A 17 12.28 3.91 24.65
N GLN A 18 12.09 3.14 23.57
CA GLN A 18 10.77 2.60 23.19
C GLN A 18 10.43 1.21 23.78
N ARG A 19 11.31 0.59 24.57
CA ARG A 19 11.08 -0.73 25.20
C ARG A 19 10.86 -0.63 26.71
N GLN A 20 9.92 0.19 27.15
CA GLN A 20 9.22 0.01 28.43
C GLN A 20 8.19 1.14 28.59
N LEU A 21 6.90 0.83 28.46
CA LEU A 21 5.86 1.36 29.35
C LEU A 21 4.59 0.50 29.29
N PRO A 22 3.85 0.40 30.40
CA PRO A 22 2.88 -0.65 30.66
C PRO A 22 1.46 -0.29 30.23
N LEU A 23 0.64 -1.34 30.08
CA LEU A 23 -0.82 -1.26 30.12
C LEU A 23 -1.26 -0.55 31.41
N ARG A 24 -1.98 0.57 31.28
CA ARG A 24 -2.79 1.10 32.38
C ARG A 24 -4.08 1.72 31.88
N ALA A 25 -5.17 1.19 32.45
CA ALA A 25 -6.54 1.64 32.28
C ALA A 25 -6.87 2.78 33.25
N SER A 26 -7.59 3.79 32.74
CA SER A 26 -8.45 4.77 33.42
C SER A 26 -8.91 5.74 32.33
N GLY A 27 -10.19 5.95 32.00
CA GLY A 27 -11.35 6.10 32.85
C GLY A 27 -11.67 7.61 32.99
N GLN A 28 -12.89 8.01 32.63
CA GLN A 28 -13.57 9.32 32.78
C GLN A 28 -13.44 10.31 31.60
N THR A 29 -14.46 10.58 30.76
CA THR A 29 -15.82 11.21 30.86
C THR A 29 -15.86 12.63 30.29
N GLY A 30 -16.81 12.87 29.38
CA GLY A 30 -17.23 14.18 28.83
C GLY A 30 -16.54 14.52 27.51
N LEU A 31 -17.18 14.58 26.34
CA LEU A 31 -18.57 14.83 25.97
C LEU A 31 -18.91 13.94 24.78
N ALA A 32 -19.74 12.92 25.00
CA ALA A 32 -20.37 12.21 23.90
C ALA A 32 -21.42 13.14 23.29
N ILE A 33 -21.18 13.58 22.06
CA ILE A 33 -22.29 13.98 21.19
C ILE A 33 -23.06 12.68 20.95
N GLU A 34 -24.12 12.48 21.71
CA GLU A 34 -25.14 11.49 21.42
C GLU A 34 -25.68 11.78 20.03
N ARG A 35 -25.10 11.16 18.99
CA ARG A 35 -25.77 11.02 17.71
C ARG A 35 -27.00 10.19 17.98
N GLU A 36 -28.17 10.80 17.91
CA GLU A 36 -29.48 10.16 17.97
C GLU A 36 -29.47 8.85 17.19
N ARG A 37 -29.41 7.73 17.92
CA ARG A 37 -29.43 6.37 17.35
C ARG A 37 -30.85 5.93 17.01
N HIS A 38 -31.61 6.77 16.31
CA HIS A 38 -32.90 6.42 15.72
C HIS A 38 -33.09 7.23 14.43
N GLY A 39 -32.16 7.07 13.48
CA GLY A 39 -32.42 7.50 12.10
C GLY A 39 -33.54 6.63 11.55
N ARG A 40 -34.73 7.21 11.36
CA ARG A 40 -35.79 6.57 10.56
C ARG A 40 -35.17 6.14 9.24
N ASP A 41 -35.47 4.91 8.82
CA ASP A 41 -35.21 4.48 7.45
C ASP A 41 -35.90 5.46 6.50
N SER A 42 -35.12 6.35 5.91
CA SER A 42 -35.57 7.32 4.94
C SER A 42 -35.84 6.64 3.59
N GLY A 43 -35.27 5.45 3.39
CA GLY A 43 -35.33 4.71 2.14
C GLY A 43 -34.57 5.41 1.00
N GLU A 44 -33.73 6.40 1.29
CA GLU A 44 -33.03 7.18 0.24
C GLU A 44 -32.06 6.31 -0.54
N ILE A 45 -31.28 5.44 0.13
CA ILE A 45 -30.39 4.50 -0.57
C ILE A 45 -31.20 3.57 -1.49
N ARG A 46 -32.34 3.06 -1.01
CA ARG A 46 -33.22 2.18 -1.80
C ARG A 46 -33.79 2.90 -3.02
N ARG A 47 -34.26 4.14 -2.88
CA ARG A 47 -34.76 4.94 -4.02
C ARG A 47 -33.68 5.20 -5.06
N LEU A 48 -32.46 5.52 -4.64
CA LEU A 48 -31.34 5.75 -5.54
C LEU A 48 -30.91 4.47 -6.28
N LEU A 49 -30.85 3.34 -5.59
CA LEU A 49 -30.55 2.04 -6.21
C LEU A 49 -31.60 1.65 -7.26
N ASN A 50 -32.89 1.79 -6.93
CA ASN A 50 -33.97 1.54 -7.90
C ASN A 50 -33.87 2.50 -9.11
N SER A 51 -33.42 3.74 -8.90
CA SER A 51 -33.23 4.72 -9.98
C SER A 51 -32.05 4.38 -10.88
N LEU A 52 -31.05 3.65 -10.37
CA LEU A 52 -29.88 3.18 -11.11
C LEU A 52 -30.20 2.00 -12.03
N GLU A 53 -31.23 1.18 -11.70
CA GLU A 53 -31.71 0.08 -12.54
C GLU A 53 -32.45 0.57 -13.80
N VAL A 54 -33.01 1.78 -13.74
CA VAL A 54 -33.70 2.39 -14.88
C VAL A 54 -32.68 2.84 -15.93
N LYS A 55 -33.05 2.79 -17.22
CA LYS A 55 -32.21 3.32 -18.30
C LYS A 55 -32.07 4.84 -18.14
N GLN A 56 -30.87 5.28 -17.82
CA GLN A 56 -30.47 6.67 -17.60
C GLN A 56 -29.30 7.02 -18.55
N ASP A 57 -29.08 8.31 -18.79
CA ASP A 57 -27.83 8.76 -19.44
C ASP A 57 -26.61 8.59 -18.50
N GLU A 58 -25.42 8.75 -19.06
CA GLU A 58 -24.15 8.57 -18.35
C GLU A 58 -23.97 9.54 -17.18
N TYR A 59 -24.36 10.80 -17.37
CA TYR A 59 -24.23 11.84 -16.34
C TYR A 59 -25.16 11.57 -15.15
N ALA A 60 -26.42 11.23 -15.43
CA ALA A 60 -27.40 10.88 -14.41
C ALA A 60 -26.94 9.69 -13.57
N ARG A 61 -26.39 8.63 -14.18
CA ARG A 61 -25.88 7.45 -13.45
C ARG A 61 -24.69 7.79 -12.58
N SER A 62 -23.75 8.60 -13.08
CA SER A 62 -22.62 9.09 -12.30
C SER A 62 -23.10 9.86 -11.06
N MET A 63 -24.08 10.75 -11.22
CA MET A 63 -24.66 11.52 -10.11
C MET A 63 -25.43 10.66 -9.10
N ILE A 64 -26.16 9.64 -9.56
CA ILE A 64 -26.84 8.67 -8.69
C ILE A 64 -25.81 7.90 -7.86
N LEU A 65 -24.77 7.34 -8.48
CA LEU A 65 -23.69 6.62 -7.79
C LEU A 65 -22.96 7.52 -6.78
N HIS A 66 -22.67 8.76 -7.16
CA HIS A 66 -22.10 9.74 -6.23
C HIS A 66 -23.00 9.98 -5.01
N SER A 67 -24.31 10.10 -5.24
CA SER A 67 -25.30 10.29 -4.17
C SER A 67 -25.40 9.06 -3.27
N ILE A 68 -25.38 7.85 -3.84
CA ILE A 68 -25.32 6.59 -3.08
C ILE A 68 -24.07 6.57 -2.22
N THR A 69 -22.89 6.89 -2.78
CA THR A 69 -21.61 6.95 -2.04
C THR A 69 -21.74 7.84 -0.81
N ARG A 70 -22.30 9.04 -0.95
CA ARG A 70 -22.52 9.95 0.19
C ARG A 70 -23.48 9.36 1.22
N CYS A 71 -24.58 8.76 0.77
CA CYS A 71 -25.55 8.14 1.65
C CYS A 71 -24.95 6.97 2.43
N VAL A 72 -24.09 6.15 1.83
CA VAL A 72 -23.42 5.03 2.53
C VAL A 72 -22.58 5.54 3.71
N TYR A 73 -21.92 6.69 3.59
CA TYR A 73 -21.15 7.28 4.70
C TYR A 73 -22.01 7.95 5.76
N LEU A 74 -23.21 8.44 5.41
CA LEU A 74 -24.06 9.22 6.30
C LEU A 74 -25.16 8.37 6.98
N LEU A 75 -25.64 7.33 6.30
CA LEU A 75 -26.82 6.52 6.66
C LEU A 75 -26.41 5.06 6.89
N GLU A 76 -25.59 4.81 7.92
CA GLU A 76 -25.01 3.49 8.20
C GLU A 76 -26.06 2.38 8.35
N ALA A 77 -27.20 2.67 8.99
CA ALA A 77 -28.28 1.70 9.18
C ALA A 77 -28.92 1.29 7.84
N GLU A 78 -29.21 2.24 6.96
CA GLU A 78 -29.75 1.96 5.63
C GLU A 78 -28.75 1.23 4.74
N ALA A 79 -27.49 1.67 4.75
CA ALA A 79 -26.43 1.00 3.98
C ALA A 79 -26.24 -0.45 4.47
N SER A 80 -26.40 -0.68 5.77
CA SER A 80 -26.39 -2.01 6.37
C SER A 80 -27.65 -2.83 6.06
N ALA A 81 -28.73 -2.23 5.55
CA ALA A 81 -29.93 -2.92 5.10
C ALA A 81 -29.88 -3.30 3.61
N CYS A 82 -28.92 -2.78 2.83
CA CYS A 82 -28.70 -3.22 1.45
C CYS A 82 -28.41 -4.72 1.34
N THR A 83 -28.64 -5.28 0.16
CA THR A 83 -28.45 -6.69 -0.19
C THR A 83 -27.17 -6.89 -0.99
N THR A 84 -26.79 -8.15 -1.22
CA THR A 84 -25.68 -8.47 -2.14
C THR A 84 -26.02 -8.13 -3.58
N ASP A 85 -27.30 -8.14 -3.95
CA ASP A 85 -27.76 -7.81 -5.30
C ASP A 85 -27.57 -6.30 -5.57
N ASP A 86 -27.75 -5.46 -4.55
CA ASP A 86 -27.43 -4.03 -4.62
C ASP A 86 -25.94 -3.79 -4.90
N ILE A 87 -25.06 -4.62 -4.32
CA ILE A 87 -23.62 -4.56 -4.60
C ILE A 87 -23.32 -5.02 -6.03
N THR A 88 -23.98 -6.08 -6.49
CA THR A 88 -23.84 -6.57 -7.86
C THR A 88 -24.31 -5.54 -8.88
N LEU A 89 -25.41 -4.82 -8.61
CA LEU A 89 -25.88 -3.71 -9.43
C LEU A 89 -24.83 -2.63 -9.59
N VAL A 90 -24.21 -2.18 -8.49
CA VAL A 90 -23.11 -1.21 -8.52
C VAL A 90 -21.90 -1.79 -9.27
N GLY A 91 -21.60 -3.08 -9.07
CA GLY A 91 -20.53 -3.80 -9.76
C GLY A 91 -20.68 -3.81 -11.28
N TYR A 92 -21.90 -3.95 -11.81
CA TYR A 92 -22.17 -3.87 -13.26
C TYR A 92 -21.84 -2.51 -13.86
N MET A 93 -21.82 -1.44 -13.06
CA MET A 93 -21.43 -0.10 -13.55
C MET A 93 -19.93 0.00 -13.88
N LEU A 94 -19.11 -0.99 -13.50
CA LEU A 94 -17.69 -1.07 -13.90
C LEU A 94 -17.50 -1.40 -15.38
N ASP A 95 -18.50 -1.97 -16.04
CA ASP A 95 -18.49 -2.27 -17.47
C ASP A 95 -19.07 -1.14 -18.32
N ASP A 96 -19.40 0.00 -17.70
CA ASP A 96 -19.94 1.14 -18.43
C ASP A 96 -18.94 1.72 -19.44
N LYS A 97 -19.41 2.27 -20.55
CA LYS A 97 -18.51 2.94 -21.51
C LYS A 97 -17.92 4.23 -20.95
N ASP A 98 -18.63 4.95 -20.09
CA ASP A 98 -18.21 6.24 -19.55
C ASP A 98 -17.30 6.08 -18.33
N ASN A 99 -16.21 6.84 -18.28
CA ASN A 99 -15.24 6.74 -17.19
C ASN A 99 -15.75 7.37 -15.89
N SER A 100 -16.56 8.43 -15.95
CA SER A 100 -17.15 9.05 -14.76
C SER A 100 -18.04 8.04 -14.03
N VAL A 101 -18.84 7.28 -14.76
CA VAL A 101 -19.66 6.20 -14.19
C VAL A 101 -18.78 5.14 -13.51
N LYS A 102 -17.74 4.64 -14.18
CA LYS A 102 -16.80 3.67 -13.59
C LYS A 102 -16.16 4.22 -12.30
N ILE A 103 -15.72 5.48 -12.31
CA ILE A 103 -15.11 6.16 -11.15
C ILE A 103 -16.09 6.21 -9.98
N GLN A 104 -17.34 6.64 -10.22
CA GLN A 104 -18.33 6.70 -9.15
C GLN A 104 -18.75 5.30 -8.67
N ALA A 105 -18.76 4.29 -9.54
CA ALA A 105 -18.98 2.90 -9.14
C ALA A 105 -17.87 2.39 -8.22
N LEU A 106 -16.60 2.62 -8.55
CA LEU A 106 -15.45 2.28 -7.72
C LEU A 106 -15.53 2.96 -6.34
N ASN A 107 -15.87 4.25 -6.30
CA ASN A 107 -16.06 5.00 -5.05
C ASN A 107 -17.23 4.46 -4.22
N THR A 108 -18.33 4.07 -4.87
CA THR A 108 -19.51 3.47 -4.22
C THR A 108 -19.15 2.12 -3.61
N LEU A 109 -18.49 1.24 -4.37
CA LEU A 109 -17.99 -0.05 -3.87
C LEU A 109 -17.01 0.14 -2.71
N LYS A 110 -16.13 1.14 -2.78
CA LYS A 110 -15.21 1.48 -1.68
C LYS A 110 -15.95 1.94 -0.44
N ALA A 111 -17.07 2.66 -0.58
CA ALA A 111 -17.89 3.04 0.57
C ALA A 111 -18.53 1.79 1.21
N PHE A 112 -19.14 0.93 0.40
CA PHE A 112 -19.74 -0.32 0.87
C PHE A 112 -18.72 -1.31 1.46
N SER A 113 -17.46 -1.30 1.03
CA SER A 113 -16.42 -2.16 1.60
C SER A 113 -16.10 -1.84 3.07
N GLY A 114 -16.54 -0.67 3.56
CA GLY A 114 -16.56 -0.36 5.00
C GLY A 114 -17.46 -1.30 5.80
N ILE A 115 -18.48 -1.86 5.18
CA ILE A 115 -19.45 -2.76 5.81
C ILE A 115 -19.02 -4.21 5.61
N ARG A 116 -18.69 -4.89 6.71
CA ARG A 116 -18.05 -6.22 6.69
C ARG A 116 -18.79 -7.26 5.83
N LYS A 117 -20.12 -7.27 5.84
CA LYS A 117 -20.94 -8.26 5.12
C LYS A 117 -20.80 -8.17 3.59
N PHE A 118 -20.42 -7.02 3.04
CA PHE A 118 -20.28 -6.84 1.59
C PHE A 118 -18.88 -7.08 1.06
N ARG A 119 -17.85 -7.11 1.92
CA ARG A 119 -16.45 -7.19 1.49
C ARG A 119 -16.16 -8.37 0.56
N LEU A 120 -16.68 -9.56 0.88
CA LEU A 120 -16.49 -10.75 0.05
C LEU A 120 -17.15 -10.60 -1.32
N LYS A 121 -18.34 -10.00 -1.38
CA LYS A 121 -19.03 -9.78 -2.65
C LYS A 121 -18.31 -8.76 -3.51
N ILE A 122 -17.83 -7.67 -2.91
CA ILE A 122 -17.06 -6.62 -3.60
C ILE A 122 -15.72 -7.19 -4.12
N GLN A 123 -15.10 -8.10 -3.37
CA GLN A 123 -13.85 -8.76 -3.73
C GLN A 123 -13.97 -9.58 -5.03
N GLU A 124 -15.15 -10.06 -5.42
CA GLU A 124 -15.37 -10.73 -6.71
C GLU A 124 -15.04 -9.83 -7.91
N HIS A 125 -15.12 -8.50 -7.74
CA HIS A 125 -14.81 -7.52 -8.78
C HIS A 125 -13.31 -7.19 -8.88
N SER A 126 -12.44 -7.74 -8.03
CA SER A 126 -11.02 -7.33 -7.97
C SER A 126 -10.28 -7.51 -9.30
N ILE A 127 -10.57 -8.57 -10.06
CA ILE A 127 -9.96 -8.80 -11.38
C ILE A 127 -10.36 -7.69 -12.35
N LYS A 128 -11.64 -7.30 -12.37
CA LYS A 128 -12.13 -6.22 -13.21
C LYS A 128 -11.51 -4.88 -12.81
N VAL A 129 -11.38 -4.59 -11.52
CA VAL A 129 -10.74 -3.37 -11.04
C VAL A 129 -9.27 -3.30 -11.48
N LEU A 130 -8.54 -4.42 -11.40
CA LEU A 130 -7.14 -4.50 -11.88
C LEU A 130 -7.06 -4.31 -13.41
N GLU A 131 -7.98 -4.91 -14.17
CA GLU A 131 -8.09 -4.70 -15.62
C GLU A 131 -8.27 -3.20 -15.95
N LEU A 132 -9.24 -2.52 -15.31
CA LEU A 132 -9.50 -1.10 -15.52
C LEU A 132 -8.26 -0.23 -15.23
N ILE A 133 -7.60 -0.45 -14.10
CA ILE A 133 -6.38 0.29 -13.71
C ILE A 133 -5.24 0.07 -14.72
N SER A 134 -5.16 -1.12 -15.32
CA SER A 134 -4.10 -1.43 -16.30
C SER A 134 -4.39 -0.96 -17.73
N THR A 135 -5.63 -0.57 -18.03
CA THR A 135 -6.08 -0.31 -19.42
C THR A 135 -6.58 1.11 -19.65
N ILE A 136 -7.08 1.79 -18.61
CA ILE A 136 -7.62 3.15 -18.73
C ILE A 136 -6.70 4.12 -18.00
N TRP A 137 -6.01 4.97 -18.76
CA TRP A 137 -5.05 5.94 -18.21
C TRP A 137 -5.72 7.24 -17.74
N ASP A 138 -6.53 7.11 -16.70
CA ASP A 138 -7.26 8.21 -16.05
C ASP A 138 -6.86 8.27 -14.57
N THR A 139 -6.36 9.42 -14.12
CA THR A 139 -5.81 9.58 -12.77
C THR A 139 -6.87 9.45 -11.68
N GLU A 140 -8.10 9.89 -11.91
CA GLU A 140 -9.20 9.73 -10.97
C GLU A 140 -9.64 8.27 -10.88
N LEU A 141 -9.67 7.58 -12.02
CA LEU A 141 -9.92 6.13 -12.07
C LEU A 141 -8.85 5.34 -11.33
N HIS A 142 -7.58 5.66 -11.53
CA HIS A 142 -6.47 5.04 -10.79
C HIS A 142 -6.64 5.23 -9.29
N VAL A 143 -6.94 6.46 -8.83
CA VAL A 143 -7.18 6.71 -7.41
C VAL A 143 -8.37 5.93 -6.88
N ALA A 144 -9.51 5.96 -7.56
CA ALA A 144 -10.72 5.27 -7.10
C ALA A 144 -10.52 3.75 -7.04
N GLY A 145 -9.91 3.16 -8.07
CA GLY A 145 -9.65 1.74 -8.17
C GLY A 145 -8.63 1.26 -7.13
N LEU A 146 -7.50 1.96 -7.00
CA LEU A 146 -6.47 1.59 -6.03
C LEU A 146 -6.95 1.79 -4.59
N ARG A 147 -7.75 2.83 -4.30
CA ARG A 147 -8.39 3.01 -2.98
C ARG A 147 -9.31 1.84 -2.64
N LEU A 148 -10.06 1.31 -3.61
CA LEU A 148 -10.88 0.13 -3.40
C LEU A 148 -10.01 -1.09 -3.09
N LEU A 149 -9.00 -1.38 -3.92
CA LEU A 149 -8.12 -2.54 -3.74
C LEU A 149 -7.36 -2.51 -2.41
N ASN A 150 -6.84 -1.35 -1.99
CA ASN A 150 -6.17 -1.18 -0.70
C ASN A 150 -7.07 -1.46 0.51
N ASN A 151 -8.41 -1.49 0.34
CA ASN A 151 -9.37 -1.79 1.40
C ASN A 151 -9.92 -3.23 1.34
N LEU A 152 -9.45 -4.04 0.41
CA LEU A 152 -9.92 -5.42 0.23
C LEU A 152 -8.81 -6.41 0.58
N PRO A 153 -9.13 -7.52 1.27
CA PRO A 153 -8.23 -8.66 1.28
C PRO A 153 -8.18 -9.25 -0.12
N LEU A 154 -7.02 -9.17 -0.79
CA LEU A 154 -6.84 -9.79 -2.10
C LEU A 154 -6.55 -11.29 -1.93
N PRO A 155 -7.36 -12.17 -2.54
CA PRO A 155 -7.20 -13.62 -2.44
C PRO A 155 -6.16 -14.14 -3.44
N ASP A 156 -5.60 -15.31 -3.16
CA ASP A 156 -4.48 -15.86 -3.95
C ASP A 156 -4.84 -16.11 -5.43
N TYR A 157 -6.12 -16.38 -5.76
CA TYR A 157 -6.56 -16.56 -7.15
C TYR A 157 -6.38 -15.31 -8.01
N VAL A 158 -6.20 -14.14 -7.40
CA VAL A 158 -5.98 -12.86 -8.10
C VAL A 158 -4.48 -12.66 -8.44
N HIS A 159 -3.57 -13.42 -7.83
CA HIS A 159 -2.12 -13.28 -8.04
C HIS A 159 -1.68 -13.35 -9.52
N PRO A 160 -2.22 -14.26 -10.37
CA PRO A 160 -1.87 -14.26 -11.79
C PRO A 160 -2.21 -12.94 -12.50
N GLN A 161 -3.34 -12.32 -12.15
CA GLN A 161 -3.73 -11.02 -12.70
C GLN A 161 -2.83 -9.90 -12.15
N LEU A 162 -2.49 -9.94 -10.87
CA LEU A 162 -1.57 -8.98 -10.26
C LEU A 162 -0.20 -8.96 -10.94
N ARG A 163 0.36 -10.13 -11.28
CA ARG A 163 1.62 -10.20 -12.05
C ARG A 163 1.50 -9.53 -13.41
N ARG A 164 0.38 -9.70 -14.10
CA ARG A 164 0.13 -9.07 -15.41
C ARG A 164 0.02 -7.55 -15.33
N VAL A 165 -0.60 -7.03 -14.28
CA VAL A 165 -0.79 -5.58 -14.11
C VAL A 165 0.35 -4.89 -13.36
N MET A 166 1.30 -5.64 -12.82
CA MET A 166 2.43 -5.10 -12.03
C MET A 166 3.18 -3.97 -12.75
N PRO A 167 3.50 -4.09 -14.06
CA PRO A 167 4.13 -2.98 -14.79
C PRO A 167 3.28 -1.72 -14.80
N ALA A 168 1.96 -1.84 -15.03
CA ALA A 168 1.06 -0.69 -15.00
C ALA A 168 0.99 -0.04 -13.60
N LEU A 169 1.02 -0.83 -12.52
CA LEU A 169 1.10 -0.31 -11.16
C LEU A 169 2.40 0.47 -10.92
N MET A 170 3.52 -0.02 -11.46
CA MET A 170 4.81 0.66 -11.39
C MET A 170 4.81 1.97 -12.20
N GLU A 171 4.19 1.98 -13.38
CA GLU A 171 4.01 3.20 -14.17
C GLU A 171 3.15 4.25 -13.44
N ILE A 172 2.07 3.83 -12.75
CA ILE A 172 1.25 4.74 -11.94
C ILE A 172 2.06 5.34 -10.78
N LEU A 173 2.91 4.54 -10.13
CA LEU A 173 3.80 5.02 -9.07
C LEU A 173 4.80 6.08 -9.59
N GLN A 174 5.22 5.97 -10.84
CA GLN A 174 6.18 6.87 -11.46
C GLN A 174 5.53 8.07 -12.17
N SER A 175 4.20 8.23 -12.05
CA SER A 175 3.47 9.40 -12.57
C SER A 175 3.60 10.63 -11.66
N ASP A 176 3.31 11.82 -12.17
CA ASP A 176 3.38 13.07 -11.41
C ASP A 176 2.15 13.35 -10.52
N TYR A 177 1.29 12.34 -10.29
CA TYR A 177 0.05 12.49 -9.54
C TYR A 177 0.12 11.84 -8.15
N ILE A 178 0.56 12.63 -7.17
CA ILE A 178 0.83 12.22 -5.77
C ILE A 178 -0.25 11.30 -5.18
N LEU A 179 -1.53 11.61 -5.39
CA LEU A 179 -2.60 10.77 -4.84
C LEU A 179 -2.61 9.36 -5.44
N ALA A 180 -2.42 9.22 -6.76
CA ALA A 180 -2.31 7.89 -7.37
C ALA A 180 -1.03 7.17 -6.94
N GLN A 181 0.10 7.89 -6.85
CA GLN A 181 1.37 7.33 -6.38
C GLN A 181 1.21 6.72 -4.97
N VAL A 182 0.62 7.46 -4.03
CA VAL A 182 0.35 7.00 -2.67
C VAL A 182 -0.55 5.75 -2.65
N GLN A 183 -1.56 5.67 -3.52
CA GLN A 183 -2.41 4.47 -3.56
C GLN A 183 -1.71 3.28 -4.21
N ALA A 184 -0.93 3.49 -5.26
CA ALA A 184 -0.20 2.44 -5.95
C ALA A 184 0.87 1.85 -5.04
N ILE A 185 1.63 2.69 -4.33
CA ILE A 185 2.70 2.23 -3.45
C ILE A 185 2.19 1.48 -2.22
N ARG A 186 1.03 1.86 -1.68
CA ARG A 186 0.38 1.10 -0.60
C ARG A 186 0.02 -0.31 -1.03
N LEU A 187 -0.52 -0.45 -2.25
CA LEU A 187 -0.84 -1.75 -2.81
C LEU A 187 0.44 -2.56 -3.03
N LEU A 188 1.46 -1.98 -3.68
CA LEU A 188 2.74 -2.64 -3.91
C LEU A 188 3.44 -3.03 -2.59
N SER A 189 3.34 -2.21 -1.54
CA SER A 189 3.87 -2.52 -0.20
C SER A 189 3.14 -3.68 0.47
N TYR A 190 1.82 -3.76 0.29
CA TYR A 190 1.05 -4.92 0.74
C TYR A 190 1.46 -6.19 -0.02
N LEU A 191 1.64 -6.10 -1.35
CA LEU A 191 2.03 -7.22 -2.20
C LEU A 191 3.48 -7.66 -1.96
N ALA A 192 4.40 -6.75 -1.63
CA ALA A 192 5.80 -7.06 -1.31
C ALA A 192 5.95 -7.97 -0.09
N GLN A 193 4.96 -7.96 0.81
CA GLN A 193 4.90 -8.88 1.96
C GLN A 193 4.40 -10.27 1.59
N LYS A 194 3.86 -10.46 0.38
CA LYS A 194 3.50 -11.76 -0.18
C LYS A 194 4.72 -12.29 -0.93
N ASN A 195 5.40 -13.26 -0.33
CA ASN A 195 6.65 -13.83 -0.85
C ASN A 195 6.60 -14.18 -2.35
N ASP A 196 5.44 -14.64 -2.84
CA ASP A 196 5.23 -15.07 -4.23
C ASP A 196 5.29 -13.94 -5.27
N LEU A 197 5.14 -12.68 -4.87
CA LEU A 197 5.10 -11.52 -5.76
C LEU A 197 6.33 -10.61 -5.63
N LEU A 198 7.18 -10.86 -4.64
CA LEU A 198 8.32 -10.00 -4.34
C LEU A 198 9.31 -9.92 -5.51
N TYR A 199 9.61 -11.06 -6.15
CA TYR A 199 10.46 -11.07 -7.35
C TYR A 199 9.84 -10.27 -8.50
N ASP A 200 8.55 -10.46 -8.76
CA ASP A 200 7.85 -9.74 -9.83
C ASP A 200 7.91 -8.21 -9.61
N ILE A 201 7.72 -7.76 -8.37
CA ILE A 201 7.82 -6.34 -7.98
C ILE A 201 9.25 -5.81 -8.15
N LEU A 202 10.23 -6.55 -7.63
CA LEU A 202 11.64 -6.15 -7.70
C LEU A 202 12.18 -6.13 -9.13
N ASN A 203 11.62 -6.95 -10.02
CA ASN A 203 12.03 -7.03 -11.42
C ASN A 203 11.25 -6.09 -12.35
N CYS A 204 10.26 -5.34 -11.85
CA CYS A 204 9.57 -4.31 -12.62
C CYS A 204 10.55 -3.25 -13.12
N GLN A 205 10.39 -2.82 -14.37
CA GLN A 205 11.17 -1.74 -14.94
C GLN A 205 10.80 -0.41 -14.29
N VAL A 206 11.80 0.43 -14.05
CA VAL A 206 11.64 1.79 -13.53
C VAL A 206 12.41 2.78 -14.39
N HIS A 207 11.96 4.03 -14.40
CA HIS A 207 12.64 5.15 -15.02
C HIS A 207 13.97 5.42 -14.31
N SER A 208 14.93 5.98 -15.04
CA SER A 208 16.27 6.29 -14.51
C SER A 208 16.25 7.28 -13.35
N ASP A 209 15.16 8.04 -13.21
CA ASP A 209 14.96 9.05 -12.19
C ASP A 209 14.05 8.57 -11.06
N PHE A 210 13.76 7.27 -10.95
CA PHE A 210 12.92 6.66 -9.91
C PHE A 210 13.27 7.11 -8.48
N LEU A 211 14.57 7.27 -8.19
CA LEU A 211 15.04 7.76 -6.88
C LEU A 211 14.59 9.19 -6.54
N ASN A 212 13.98 9.92 -7.49
CA ASN A 212 13.35 11.22 -7.24
C ASN A 212 12.16 11.12 -6.29
N LEU A 213 11.55 9.94 -6.15
CA LEU A 213 10.52 9.66 -5.14
C LEU A 213 11.03 9.82 -3.70
N PHE A 214 12.35 9.76 -3.48
CA PHE A 214 12.99 9.93 -2.17
C PHE A 214 13.57 11.34 -1.95
N GLN A 215 13.28 12.31 -2.82
CA GLN A 215 13.75 13.68 -2.62
C GLN A 215 13.00 14.35 -1.47
N SER A 216 13.71 15.12 -0.64
CA SER A 216 13.13 15.86 0.49
C SER A 216 12.13 16.95 0.09
N THR A 217 12.02 17.26 -1.20
CA THR A 217 11.01 18.18 -1.77
C THR A 217 9.66 17.53 -1.98
N GLN A 218 9.58 16.19 -1.94
CA GLN A 218 8.33 15.46 -2.07
C GLN A 218 7.44 15.69 -0.84
N PRO A 219 6.11 15.59 -0.97
CA PRO A 219 5.22 15.65 0.19
C PRO A 219 5.56 14.55 1.21
N GLY A 220 5.56 14.87 2.50
CA GLY A 220 5.87 13.90 3.55
C GLY A 220 4.96 12.67 3.54
N SER A 221 3.69 12.82 3.15
CA SER A 221 2.76 11.71 2.98
C SER A 221 3.16 10.72 1.87
N LEU A 222 3.79 11.20 0.80
CA LEU A 222 4.35 10.34 -0.25
C LEU A 222 5.67 9.72 0.23
N LEU A 223 6.56 10.53 0.79
CA LEU A 223 7.87 10.07 1.30
C LEU A 223 7.72 8.96 2.33
N PHE A 224 6.80 9.10 3.28
CA PHE A 224 6.54 8.09 4.29
C PHE A 224 6.19 6.74 3.65
N GLU A 225 5.28 6.73 2.68
CA GLU A 225 4.85 5.50 2.00
C GLU A 225 5.96 4.91 1.12
N VAL A 226 6.77 5.76 0.47
CA VAL A 226 7.95 5.34 -0.29
C VAL A 226 8.99 4.67 0.60
N LEU A 227 9.22 5.21 1.80
CA LEU A 227 10.11 4.62 2.78
C LEU A 227 9.57 3.32 3.38
N VAL A 228 8.25 3.23 3.64
CA VAL A 228 7.61 1.97 4.05
C VAL A 228 7.80 0.91 2.96
N PHE A 229 7.60 1.27 1.69
CA PHE A 229 7.80 0.34 0.57
C PHE A 229 9.25 -0.16 0.51
N ALA A 230 10.23 0.74 0.60
CA ALA A 230 11.65 0.38 0.61
C ALA A 230 11.99 -0.55 1.79
N GLU A 231 11.42 -0.30 2.98
CA GLU A 231 11.56 -1.18 4.14
C GLU A 231 11.03 -2.59 3.83
N ARG A 232 9.80 -2.71 3.31
CA ARG A 232 9.20 -4.03 3.01
C ARG A 232 9.96 -4.80 1.94
N LEU A 233 10.47 -4.12 0.91
CA LEU A 233 11.32 -4.74 -0.10
C LEU A 233 12.63 -5.26 0.51
N SER A 234 13.26 -4.46 1.39
CA SER A 234 14.49 -4.85 2.08
C SER A 234 14.26 -6.05 3.01
N GLU A 235 13.20 -6.01 3.83
CA GLU A 235 12.81 -7.12 4.70
C GLU A 235 12.53 -8.40 3.91
N GLY A 236 11.75 -8.32 2.83
CA GLY A 236 11.42 -9.44 1.97
C GLY A 236 12.67 -10.07 1.35
N ARG A 237 13.59 -9.24 0.83
CA ARG A 237 14.87 -9.71 0.29
C ARG A 237 15.75 -10.38 1.34
N ASN A 238 15.64 -9.95 2.59
CA ASN A 238 16.40 -10.48 3.71
C ASN A 238 15.81 -11.77 4.29
N ALA A 239 14.61 -12.18 3.86
CA ALA A 239 13.99 -13.40 4.33
C ALA A 239 14.75 -14.66 3.86
N PRO A 240 14.93 -15.69 4.72
CA PRO A 240 15.77 -16.85 4.41
C PRO A 240 15.37 -17.60 3.12
N HIS A 241 14.07 -17.76 2.88
CA HIS A 241 13.56 -18.45 1.69
C HIS A 241 13.86 -17.67 0.40
N TYR A 242 13.86 -16.33 0.47
CA TYR A 242 14.17 -15.50 -0.69
C TYR A 242 15.67 -15.53 -0.99
N ARG A 243 16.53 -15.46 0.03
CA ARG A 243 17.99 -15.56 -0.10
C ARG A 243 18.48 -16.92 -0.59
N ALA A 244 17.72 -17.99 -0.34
CA ALA A 244 18.07 -19.34 -0.78
C ALA A 244 18.07 -19.49 -2.32
N VAL A 245 17.42 -18.57 -3.04
CA VAL A 245 17.33 -18.58 -4.51
C VAL A 245 18.23 -17.49 -5.09
N LYS A 246 18.99 -17.84 -6.13
CA LYS A 246 19.77 -16.87 -6.91
C LYS A 246 18.87 -16.21 -7.96
N TRP A 247 18.28 -15.08 -7.60
CA TRP A 247 17.47 -14.25 -8.49
C TRP A 247 18.35 -13.50 -9.50
N HIS A 248 17.83 -13.31 -10.71
CA HIS A 248 18.45 -12.48 -11.73
C HIS A 248 17.46 -11.36 -12.08
N TYR A 249 17.87 -10.12 -11.89
CA TYR A 249 17.04 -8.96 -12.19
C TYR A 249 17.50 -8.29 -13.47
N ASN A 250 16.58 -7.59 -14.13
CA ASN A 250 16.89 -6.75 -15.28
C ASN A 250 17.69 -5.51 -14.84
N GLU A 251 18.52 -4.96 -15.74
CA GLU A 251 19.36 -3.78 -15.47
C GLU A 251 18.53 -2.52 -15.14
N GLN A 252 17.34 -2.39 -15.71
CA GLN A 252 16.42 -1.28 -15.45
C GLN A 252 15.39 -1.60 -14.37
N SER A 253 15.63 -2.64 -13.57
CA SER A 253 14.68 -3.08 -12.56
C SER A 253 14.65 -2.16 -11.34
N LEU A 254 13.52 -2.22 -10.61
CA LEU A 254 13.38 -1.60 -9.29
C LEU A 254 14.50 -2.06 -8.34
N HIS A 255 14.87 -3.34 -8.40
CA HIS A 255 15.96 -3.89 -7.61
C HIS A 255 17.28 -3.17 -7.89
N GLU A 256 17.67 -3.03 -9.15
CA GLU A 256 18.92 -2.35 -9.52
C GLU A 256 18.90 -0.87 -9.10
N SER A 257 17.77 -0.18 -9.33
CA SER A 257 17.61 1.22 -8.92
C SER A 257 17.76 1.44 -7.41
N LEU A 258 17.21 0.55 -6.57
CA LEU A 258 17.20 0.71 -5.11
C LEU A 258 18.38 0.05 -4.39
N PHE A 259 18.89 -1.05 -4.93
CA PHE A 259 19.80 -1.95 -4.23
C PHE A 259 20.96 -2.46 -5.10
N GLY A 260 21.03 -2.03 -6.35
CA GLY A 260 22.17 -2.26 -7.22
C GLY A 260 23.44 -1.58 -6.71
N GLU A 261 24.58 -1.94 -7.29
CA GLU A 261 25.88 -1.43 -6.86
C GLU A 261 26.00 0.09 -7.07
N ASP A 262 25.36 0.60 -8.13
CA ASP A 262 25.33 2.02 -8.48
C ASP A 262 24.19 2.81 -7.80
N SER A 263 23.40 2.16 -6.93
CA SER A 263 22.25 2.79 -6.31
C SER A 263 22.66 3.92 -5.35
N ARG A 264 22.00 5.07 -5.54
CA ARG A 264 22.17 6.25 -4.66
C ARG A 264 21.14 6.32 -3.54
N LEU A 265 20.44 5.22 -3.23
CA LEU A 265 19.42 5.19 -2.20
C LEU A 265 19.97 5.64 -0.84
N ALA A 266 21.18 5.23 -0.46
CA ALA A 266 21.80 5.61 0.82
C ALA A 266 21.95 7.13 0.97
N ASP A 267 22.40 7.84 -0.07
CA ASP A 267 22.49 9.31 -0.08
C ASP A 267 21.11 9.95 0.16
N ARG A 268 20.08 9.43 -0.53
CA ARG A 268 18.71 9.94 -0.41
C ARG A 268 18.16 9.73 1.00
N LEU A 269 18.37 8.55 1.58
CA LEU A 269 17.94 8.24 2.94
C LEU A 269 18.61 9.14 3.98
N LEU A 270 19.92 9.39 3.84
CA LEU A 270 20.65 10.28 4.74
C LEU A 270 20.11 11.72 4.69
N ALA A 271 19.71 12.20 3.51
CA ALA A 271 19.06 13.51 3.37
C ALA A 271 17.69 13.57 4.09
N LEU A 272 16.96 12.45 4.13
CA LEU A 272 15.64 12.37 4.79
C LEU A 272 15.72 12.26 6.32
N VAL A 273 16.87 11.92 6.90
CA VAL A 273 17.05 11.90 8.38
C VAL A 273 16.87 13.28 9.01
N ILE A 274 17.05 14.36 8.24
CA ILE A 274 16.85 15.74 8.70
C ILE A 274 15.56 16.38 8.14
N HIS A 275 14.65 15.58 7.60
CA HIS A 275 13.36 16.05 7.08
C HIS A 275 12.52 16.69 8.20
N PRO A 276 11.75 17.78 7.97
CA PRO A 276 11.00 18.45 9.03
C PRO A 276 9.94 17.58 9.73
N GLU A 277 9.38 16.59 9.02
CA GLU A 277 8.37 15.68 9.58
C GLU A 277 9.03 14.48 10.29
N GLU A 278 8.69 14.28 11.57
CA GLU A 278 9.27 13.24 12.44
C GLU A 278 9.01 11.82 11.92
N ASP A 279 7.80 11.53 11.41
CA ASP A 279 7.44 10.21 10.90
C ASP A 279 8.32 9.80 9.70
N VAL A 280 8.68 10.76 8.84
CA VAL A 280 9.59 10.56 7.71
C VAL A 280 11.01 10.26 8.22
N GLN A 281 11.50 11.01 9.22
CA GLN A 281 12.82 10.77 9.80
C GLN A 281 12.92 9.36 10.42
N ILE A 282 11.93 8.99 11.23
CA ILE A 282 11.88 7.69 11.90
C ILE A 282 11.86 6.57 10.87
N GLN A 283 11.00 6.69 9.85
CA GLN A 283 10.89 5.68 8.81
C GLN A 283 12.16 5.58 7.97
N ALA A 284 12.82 6.70 7.63
CA ALA A 284 14.12 6.69 6.95
C ALA A 284 15.19 5.97 7.77
N CYS A 285 15.23 6.19 9.09
CA CYS A 285 16.14 5.47 9.99
C CYS A 285 15.89 3.96 9.98
N LYS A 286 14.62 3.51 9.97
CA LYS A 286 14.30 2.09 9.88
C LYS A 286 14.79 1.46 8.59
N VAL A 287 14.61 2.14 7.46
CA VAL A 287 15.12 1.67 6.15
C VAL A 287 16.64 1.54 6.18
N ILE A 288 17.35 2.54 6.71
CA ILE A 288 18.82 2.49 6.85
C ILE A 288 19.24 1.25 7.67
N VAL A 289 18.55 0.98 8.79
CA VAL A 289 18.84 -0.19 9.63
C VAL A 289 18.50 -1.50 8.91
N SER A 290 17.41 -1.57 8.14
CA SER A 290 17.03 -2.79 7.42
C SER A 290 18.00 -3.13 6.29
N LEU A 291 18.58 -2.11 5.63
CA LEU A 291 19.64 -2.26 4.63
C LEU A 291 20.95 -2.78 5.25
N GLN A 292 21.25 -2.36 6.47
CA GLN A 292 22.48 -2.71 7.20
C GLN A 292 22.44 -4.09 7.89
N CYS A 293 21.48 -4.96 7.56
CA CYS A 293 21.35 -6.27 8.20
C CYS A 293 21.89 -7.43 7.34
N PRO A 294 23.22 -7.60 7.20
CA PRO A 294 23.78 -8.89 6.83
C PRO A 294 23.82 -9.77 8.08
N GLN A 295 22.94 -10.78 8.15
CA GLN A 295 23.08 -11.89 9.11
C GLN A 295 24.22 -12.85 8.71
N ASP A 296 25.40 -12.33 8.36
CA ASP A 296 26.64 -13.10 8.20
C ASP A 296 27.56 -12.92 9.42
N LEU A 297 26.98 -12.82 10.62
CA LEU A 297 27.70 -12.94 11.90
C LEU A 297 27.74 -14.38 12.41
N GLY A 298 27.44 -15.37 11.56
CA GLY A 298 27.26 -16.77 11.93
C GLY A 298 28.17 -17.79 11.24
N VAL A 299 29.21 -17.38 10.51
CA VAL A 299 30.25 -18.32 10.03
C VAL A 299 31.62 -17.71 10.25
N ARG A 300 32.02 -17.58 11.52
CA ARG A 300 33.46 -17.67 11.82
C ARG A 300 33.84 -19.11 11.52
N SER A 301 34.51 -19.32 10.39
CA SER A 301 35.33 -20.49 10.13
C SER A 301 36.35 -20.61 11.27
N SER A 302 36.03 -21.40 12.29
CA SER A 302 36.99 -21.88 13.27
C SER A 302 37.89 -22.90 12.57
N SER A 303 38.89 -22.41 11.83
CA SER A 303 40.03 -23.21 11.42
C SER A 303 40.92 -23.45 12.65
N CYS A 304 40.47 -24.33 13.54
CA CYS A 304 41.36 -24.97 14.50
C CYS A 304 42.28 -25.92 13.70
N GLN A 305 43.47 -25.44 13.34
CA GLN A 305 44.54 -26.30 12.86
C GLN A 305 44.91 -27.29 13.98
N PRO A 306 44.91 -28.61 13.74
CA PRO A 306 45.56 -29.53 14.64
C PRO A 306 47.07 -29.42 14.41
N SER A 307 47.77 -28.91 15.43
CA SER A 307 49.24 -28.98 15.50
C SER A 307 49.66 -30.45 15.47
N ARG A 308 50.19 -30.92 14.34
CA ARG A 308 50.96 -32.15 14.27
C ARG A 308 52.43 -31.80 14.46
N SER A 309 52.96 -32.00 15.66
CA SER A 309 54.40 -32.16 15.86
C SER A 309 54.73 -33.65 15.77
N TYR A 310 55.52 -34.04 14.78
CA TYR A 310 56.36 -35.22 14.85
C TYR A 310 57.67 -34.91 14.10
N PHE A 311 58.77 -35.10 14.84
CA PHE A 311 60.19 -34.94 14.51
C PHE A 311 60.75 -33.52 14.51
#